data_AF-A0A1X0S2W5-F1
#
_entry.id   AF-A0A1X0S2W5-F1
#
_cell.length_a   1.000
_cell.length_b   1.000
_cell.length_c   1.000
_cell.angle_alpha   90.00
_cell.angle_beta   90.00
_cell.angle_gamma   90.00
#
_symmetry.space_group_name_H-M   'P 1'
#
loop_
_entity.id
_entity.type
_entity.pdbx_description
1 polymer ?
#
loop_
_entity_poly.entity_id
_entity_poly.type
_entity_poly.pdbx_seq_one_letter_code
_entity_poly.pdbx_strand_id
1 'polypeptide(L)'
;MYLQYHSIILIFSILLQTIFVDAARKCTDVMTDFTKGHEGWTELSGSKQGWSFTSQGLKMDLIPPKDPQPSKDKSEGGLPYNKNTSPSSPSFQYKDLVQYGRITFELKTAKAAGAVTAAILMAPGKDEIDFEMLGGEPDKVQTNYFYGKNIVYGVNGGNHDVEDTTAGFHKYTIDWNAERIIYLFDGKVIRTVERKDTCKRAVCEYPTEAS
;
A
#
# COMPACT_ATOMS: atom_id res chain seq x y z
N MET A 1 -54.04 11.45 56.88
CA MET A 1 -53.73 11.16 55.47
C MET A 1 -52.53 10.22 55.48
N TYR A 2 -52.70 9.02 54.91
CA TYR A 2 -51.96 7.80 55.24
C TYR A 2 -50.44 7.85 55.03
N LEU A 3 -49.71 7.30 56.01
CA LEU A 3 -48.40 6.67 55.81
C LEU A 3 -48.60 5.33 55.09
N GLN A 4 -47.73 5.00 54.13
CA GLN A 4 -47.21 3.63 54.01
C GLN A 4 -45.87 3.60 53.29
N TYR A 5 -44.84 3.22 54.04
CA TYR A 5 -43.60 2.64 53.55
C TYR A 5 -43.90 1.31 52.84
N HIS A 6 -43.21 1.01 51.73
CA HIS A 6 -42.79 -0.34 51.41
C HIS A 6 -41.38 -0.30 50.80
N SER A 7 -40.43 -0.91 51.52
CA SER A 7 -39.11 -1.29 51.03
C SER A 7 -39.22 -2.45 50.05
N ILE A 8 -38.50 -2.40 48.92
CA ILE A 8 -38.11 -3.60 48.16
C ILE A 8 -36.68 -3.43 47.62
N ILE A 9 -35.80 -4.31 48.08
CA ILE A 9 -34.49 -4.71 47.52
C ILE A 9 -34.54 -6.27 47.60
N LEU A 10 -34.41 -7.08 46.52
CA LEU A 10 -33.15 -7.57 45.92
C LEU A 10 -33.40 -8.38 44.61
N ILE A 11 -32.65 -8.01 43.54
CA ILE A 11 -31.89 -8.72 42.46
C ILE A 11 -32.26 -10.13 41.91
N PHE A 12 -32.32 -10.25 40.56
CA PHE A 12 -31.62 -11.14 39.57
C PHE A 12 -32.56 -11.36 38.36
N SER A 13 -32.30 -10.85 37.14
CA SER A 13 -31.31 -11.34 36.18
C SER A 13 -31.10 -10.29 35.09
N ILE A 14 -29.84 -10.12 34.69
CA ILE A 14 -29.42 -9.39 33.50
C ILE A 14 -30.06 -10.06 32.27
N LEU A 15 -30.69 -9.27 31.41
CA LEU A 15 -30.72 -9.58 29.97
C LEU A 15 -30.30 -8.32 29.22
N LEU A 16 -28.98 -8.09 29.25
CA LEU A 16 -28.31 -7.26 28.29
C LEU A 16 -28.42 -7.97 26.94
N GLN A 17 -29.36 -7.57 26.08
CA GLN A 17 -29.28 -7.90 24.66
C GLN A 17 -28.25 -6.97 24.00
N THR A 18 -26.98 -7.24 24.24
CA THR A 18 -25.89 -6.84 23.35
C THR A 18 -25.64 -7.96 22.36
N ILE A 19 -26.26 -7.89 21.18
CA ILE A 19 -25.79 -8.51 19.92
C ILE A 19 -26.42 -7.63 18.82
N PHE A 20 -25.68 -6.87 18.00
CA PHE A 20 -24.51 -7.28 17.23
C PHE A 20 -23.34 -6.31 17.45
N VAL A 21 -22.33 -6.74 18.19
CA VAL A 21 -20.96 -6.45 17.74
C VAL A 21 -20.77 -7.38 16.56
N ASP A 22 -20.64 -6.81 15.36
CA ASP A 22 -20.34 -7.58 14.16
C ASP A 22 -19.13 -8.47 14.47
N ALA A 23 -19.37 -9.77 14.45
CA ALA A 23 -18.47 -10.77 14.99
C ALA A 23 -17.25 -10.88 14.08
N ALA A 24 -16.23 -10.07 14.35
CA ALA A 24 -14.90 -10.11 13.74
C ALA A 24 -14.94 -10.16 12.21
N ARG A 25 -14.53 -9.08 11.53
CA ARG A 25 -14.00 -9.22 10.17
C ARG A 25 -12.87 -10.25 10.22
N LYS A 26 -13.18 -11.50 9.87
CA LYS A 26 -12.19 -12.58 9.84
C LYS A 26 -11.21 -12.20 8.76
N CYS A 27 -9.95 -12.03 9.13
CA CYS A 27 -8.87 -11.95 8.15
C CYS A 27 -8.85 -13.28 7.39
N THR A 28 -8.92 -13.21 6.06
CA THR A 28 -8.73 -14.36 5.20
C THR A 28 -7.33 -14.27 4.64
N ASP A 29 -6.51 -15.29 4.88
CA ASP A 29 -5.20 -15.38 4.28
C ASP A 29 -5.37 -15.69 2.79
N VAL A 30 -4.85 -14.81 1.95
CA VAL A 30 -4.82 -14.97 0.49
C VAL A 30 -3.37 -14.90 0.04
N MET A 31 -3.00 -15.81 -0.87
CA MET A 31 -1.68 -15.84 -1.50
C MET A 31 -1.85 -16.08 -2.99
N THR A 32 -1.24 -15.23 -3.81
CA THR A 32 -1.15 -15.42 -5.25
C THR A 32 0.23 -15.93 -5.61
N ASP A 33 0.28 -17.12 -6.22
CA ASP A 33 1.50 -17.69 -6.78
C ASP A 33 1.61 -17.31 -8.28
N PHE A 34 2.36 -16.25 -8.56
CA PHE A 34 2.53 -15.76 -9.93
C PHE A 34 3.28 -16.72 -10.87
N THR A 35 3.85 -17.83 -10.37
CA THR A 35 4.39 -18.88 -11.24
C THR A 35 3.28 -19.76 -11.85
N LYS A 36 2.09 -19.75 -11.24
CA LYS A 36 0.92 -20.55 -11.67
C LYS A 36 -0.14 -19.73 -12.39
N GLY A 37 -0.07 -18.39 -12.31
CA GLY A 37 -0.99 -17.48 -12.97
C GLY A 37 -1.21 -16.21 -12.15
N HIS A 38 -2.17 -15.38 -12.56
CA HIS A 38 -2.52 -14.13 -11.88
C HIS A 38 -3.94 -14.20 -11.28
N GLU A 39 -4.33 -15.36 -10.73
CA GLU A 39 -5.67 -15.53 -10.15
C GLU A 39 -5.92 -14.46 -9.07
N GLY A 40 -7.10 -13.82 -9.13
CA GLY A 40 -7.43 -12.68 -8.29
C GLY A 40 -6.92 -11.32 -8.79
N TRP A 41 -6.09 -11.28 -9.82
CA TRP A 41 -5.55 -10.03 -10.39
C TRP A 41 -6.05 -9.77 -11.81
N THR A 42 -6.10 -8.50 -12.17
CA THR A 42 -6.45 -7.99 -13.50
C THR A 42 -5.35 -7.05 -13.98
N GLU A 43 -4.90 -7.22 -15.22
CA GLU A 43 -4.02 -6.25 -15.86
C GLU A 43 -4.79 -4.93 -16.08
N LEU A 44 -4.20 -3.83 -15.62
CA LEU A 44 -4.71 -2.48 -15.81
C LEU A 44 -4.07 -1.86 -17.04
N SER A 45 -4.83 -0.97 -17.70
CA SER A 45 -4.41 -0.21 -18.89
C SER A 45 -4.50 -0.95 -20.22
N GLY A 46 -4.94 -2.21 -20.24
CA GLY A 46 -5.18 -2.95 -21.48
C GLY A 46 -3.91 -3.18 -22.29
N SER A 47 -2.74 -3.11 -21.64
CA SER A 47 -1.46 -3.34 -22.28
C SER A 47 -1.35 -4.83 -22.57
N LYS A 48 -1.53 -5.18 -23.84
CA LYS A 48 -1.26 -6.54 -24.34
C LYS A 48 0.24 -6.86 -24.46
N GLN A 49 1.10 -5.99 -23.95
CA GLN A 49 2.56 -6.06 -24.10
C GLN A 49 3.26 -5.60 -22.81
N GLY A 50 4.55 -5.95 -22.66
CA GLY A 50 5.35 -5.53 -21.51
C GLY A 50 5.13 -6.38 -20.26
N TRP A 51 4.52 -7.56 -20.37
CA TRP A 51 4.51 -8.53 -19.27
C TRP A 51 4.42 -9.96 -19.80
N SER A 52 4.91 -10.92 -19.02
CA SER A 52 4.84 -12.35 -19.32
C SER A 52 4.96 -13.17 -18.04
N PHE A 53 4.49 -14.42 -18.07
CA PHE A 53 4.76 -15.38 -17.02
C PHE A 53 6.05 -16.13 -17.28
N THR A 54 6.83 -16.30 -16.22
CA THR A 54 8.10 -17.04 -16.22
C THR A 54 8.08 -18.09 -15.11
N SER A 55 9.08 -18.96 -15.07
CA SER A 55 9.27 -19.88 -13.95
C SER A 55 9.55 -19.19 -12.61
N GLN A 56 9.89 -17.90 -12.62
CA GLN A 56 10.13 -17.08 -11.43
C GLN A 56 8.92 -16.20 -11.06
N GLY A 57 7.84 -16.24 -11.84
CA GLY A 57 6.63 -15.47 -11.62
C GLY A 57 6.30 -14.50 -12.74
N LEU A 58 5.48 -13.49 -12.42
CA LEU A 58 5.04 -12.45 -13.34
C LEU A 58 6.18 -11.46 -13.58
N LYS A 59 6.68 -11.43 -14.80
CA LYS A 59 7.70 -10.48 -15.25
C LYS A 59 7.02 -9.30 -15.91
N MET A 60 7.31 -8.10 -15.42
CA MET A 60 6.85 -6.82 -15.95
C MET A 60 8.03 -6.07 -16.56
N ASP A 61 7.95 -5.79 -17.86
CA ASP A 61 8.98 -5.12 -18.64
C ASP A 61 8.58 -3.68 -18.93
N LEU A 62 9.43 -2.74 -18.50
CA LEU A 62 9.38 -1.36 -18.97
C LEU A 62 10.15 -1.27 -20.29
N ILE A 63 9.42 -1.24 -21.40
CA ILE A 63 9.98 -1.15 -22.74
C ILE A 63 10.44 0.30 -23.00
N PRO A 64 11.68 0.55 -23.42
CA PRO A 64 12.11 1.92 -23.73
C PRO A 64 11.30 2.50 -24.92
N PRO A 65 11.09 3.83 -24.96
CA PRO A 65 10.50 4.48 -26.13
C PRO A 65 11.35 4.24 -27.38
N LYS A 66 10.71 4.04 -28.54
CA LYS A 66 11.40 3.78 -29.82
C LYS A 66 12.28 4.95 -30.28
N ASP A 67 11.90 6.18 -29.92
CA ASP A 67 12.64 7.41 -30.21
C ASP A 67 12.78 8.19 -28.90
N PRO A 68 13.79 7.93 -28.06
CA PRO A 68 13.99 8.69 -26.84
C PRO A 68 14.31 10.16 -27.18
N GLN A 69 13.61 11.09 -26.54
CA GLN A 69 13.88 12.52 -26.64
C GLN A 69 14.18 13.09 -25.25
N PRO A 70 15.46 13.10 -24.85
CA PRO A 70 15.89 13.65 -23.56
C PRO A 70 15.53 15.12 -23.42
N SER A 71 15.15 15.51 -22.21
CA SER A 71 14.82 16.89 -21.86
C SER A 71 15.09 17.13 -20.38
N LYS A 72 14.84 18.35 -19.92
CA LYS A 72 14.95 18.77 -18.53
C LYS A 72 13.68 19.48 -18.11
N ASP A 73 13.23 19.23 -16.90
CA ASP A 73 12.08 19.94 -16.35
C ASP A 73 12.42 21.41 -16.04
N LYS A 74 11.46 22.14 -15.47
CA LYS A 74 11.60 23.56 -15.13
C LYS A 74 12.15 23.81 -13.72
N SER A 75 12.58 22.76 -12.99
CA SER A 75 13.13 22.93 -11.65
C SER A 75 14.47 23.67 -11.73
N GLU A 76 14.91 24.24 -10.61
CA GLU A 76 16.28 24.71 -10.50
C GLU A 76 17.24 23.52 -10.73
N GLY A 77 18.21 23.67 -11.64
CA GLY A 77 19.09 22.58 -12.09
C GLY A 77 18.53 21.67 -13.20
N GLY A 78 17.20 21.64 -13.39
CA GLY A 78 16.49 20.90 -14.43
C GLY A 78 16.70 19.38 -14.37
N LEU A 79 15.77 18.66 -13.75
CA LEU A 79 15.83 17.20 -13.65
C LEU A 79 15.68 16.54 -15.03
N PRO A 80 16.56 15.58 -15.39
CA PRO A 80 16.50 14.93 -16.68
C PRO A 80 15.27 14.01 -16.79
N TYR A 81 14.57 14.08 -17.91
CA TYR A 81 13.49 13.15 -18.25
C TYR A 81 13.44 12.89 -19.75
N ASN A 82 12.65 11.92 -20.19
CA ASN A 82 12.42 11.67 -21.60
C ASN A 82 11.02 12.14 -22.00
N LYS A 83 10.90 12.99 -23.04
CA LYS A 83 9.59 13.49 -23.51
C LYS A 83 8.70 12.39 -24.05
N ASN A 84 9.29 11.42 -24.74
CA ASN A 84 8.56 10.27 -25.27
C ASN A 84 8.43 9.21 -24.17
N THR A 85 7.23 8.70 -23.94
CA THR A 85 6.99 7.72 -22.89
C THR A 85 7.23 6.30 -23.37
N SER A 86 7.51 5.40 -22.43
CA SER A 86 7.48 3.96 -22.69
C SER A 86 6.13 3.58 -23.33
N PRO A 87 6.10 2.70 -24.35
CA PRO A 87 4.87 2.15 -24.89
C PRO A 87 4.22 1.09 -23.98
N SER A 88 4.80 0.86 -22.79
CA SER A 88 4.34 -0.12 -21.80
C SER A 88 4.41 0.44 -20.39
N SER A 89 3.39 0.18 -19.59
CA SER A 89 3.38 0.46 -18.15
C SER A 89 2.59 -0.64 -17.45
N PRO A 90 3.08 -1.90 -17.54
CA PRO A 90 2.36 -3.06 -17.02
C PRO A 90 1.97 -2.84 -15.55
N SER A 91 0.68 -2.96 -15.27
CA SER A 91 0.11 -2.69 -13.95
C SER A 91 -0.90 -3.78 -13.66
N PHE A 92 -0.88 -4.35 -12.46
CA PHE A 92 -1.83 -5.39 -12.07
C PHE A 92 -2.54 -4.96 -10.79
N GLN A 93 -3.86 -5.12 -10.77
CA GLN A 93 -4.71 -4.79 -9.64
C GLN A 93 -5.43 -6.03 -9.12
N TYR A 94 -5.37 -6.21 -7.81
CA TYR A 94 -6.13 -7.25 -7.12
C TYR A 94 -7.62 -6.88 -7.13
N LYS A 95 -8.48 -7.87 -7.33
CA LYS A 95 -9.91 -7.65 -7.59
C LYS A 95 -10.71 -7.23 -6.36
N ASP A 96 -10.25 -7.61 -5.18
CA ASP A 96 -10.94 -7.32 -3.93
C ASP A 96 -10.21 -6.23 -3.14
N LEU A 97 -10.97 -5.50 -2.32
CA LEU A 97 -10.41 -4.54 -1.39
C LEU A 97 -9.96 -5.24 -0.11
N VAL A 98 -8.83 -4.79 0.44
CA VAL A 98 -8.24 -5.20 1.70
C VAL A 98 -8.33 -4.03 2.68
N GLN A 99 -8.86 -4.27 3.87
CA GLN A 99 -8.84 -3.29 4.95
C GLN A 99 -8.08 -3.87 6.13
N TYR A 100 -6.93 -3.28 6.43
CA TYR A 100 -6.01 -3.73 7.47
C TYR A 100 -5.46 -5.14 7.23
N GLY A 101 -4.52 -5.54 8.09
CA GLY A 101 -3.83 -6.83 8.02
C GLY A 101 -2.37 -6.66 7.60
N ARG A 102 -1.80 -7.76 7.10
CA ARG A 102 -0.40 -7.83 6.70
C ARG A 102 -0.30 -8.21 5.23
N ILE A 103 0.06 -7.24 4.39
CA ILE A 103 0.18 -7.41 2.95
C ILE A 103 1.66 -7.51 2.61
N THR A 104 2.08 -8.59 1.97
CA THR A 104 3.48 -8.77 1.56
C THR A 104 3.57 -8.95 0.06
N PHE A 105 4.42 -8.14 -0.57
CA PHE A 105 4.82 -8.26 -1.96
C PHE A 105 6.23 -8.87 -2.01
N GLU A 106 6.42 -9.90 -2.80
CA GLU A 106 7.74 -10.47 -3.08
C GLU A 106 8.18 -10.03 -4.46
N LEU A 107 9.11 -9.08 -4.52
CA LEU A 107 9.45 -8.34 -5.74
C LEU A 107 10.95 -8.32 -5.98
N LYS A 108 11.33 -8.40 -7.25
CA LYS A 108 12.66 -8.02 -7.76
C LYS A 108 12.47 -6.78 -8.62
N THR A 109 13.18 -5.69 -8.32
CA THR A 109 12.91 -4.37 -8.92
C THR A 109 13.66 -4.16 -10.22
N ALA A 110 13.19 -3.20 -11.03
CA ALA A 110 13.87 -2.80 -12.25
C ALA A 110 15.18 -2.06 -11.93
N LYS A 111 16.25 -2.31 -12.69
CA LYS A 111 17.58 -1.68 -12.52
C LYS A 111 17.82 -0.44 -13.37
N ALA A 112 16.88 -0.10 -14.25
CA ALA A 112 17.08 1.02 -15.18
C ALA A 112 16.84 2.36 -14.47
N ALA A 113 17.79 3.30 -14.59
CA ALA A 113 17.57 4.67 -14.12
C ALA A 113 16.33 5.29 -14.79
N GLY A 114 15.49 5.94 -14.00
CA GLY A 114 14.20 6.47 -14.46
C GLY A 114 13.05 5.46 -14.48
N ALA A 115 13.31 4.18 -14.22
CA ALA A 115 12.25 3.20 -13.95
C ALA A 115 11.84 3.26 -12.47
N VAL A 116 10.53 3.12 -12.22
CA VAL A 116 9.95 2.98 -10.89
C VAL A 116 9.24 1.63 -10.83
N THR A 117 9.55 0.83 -9.82
CA THR A 117 8.73 -0.32 -9.42
C THR A 117 7.91 0.10 -8.21
N ALA A 118 6.59 -0.01 -8.29
CA ALA A 118 5.69 0.42 -7.21
C ALA A 118 4.79 -0.74 -6.73
N ALA A 119 4.54 -0.78 -5.43
CA ALA A 119 3.55 -1.66 -4.80
C ALA A 119 2.62 -0.79 -3.97
N ILE A 120 1.33 -0.75 -4.34
CA ILE A 120 0.40 0.29 -3.89
C ILE A 120 -0.88 -0.37 -3.36
N LEU A 121 -1.31 0.05 -2.17
CA LEU A 121 -2.68 -0.08 -1.68
C LEU A 121 -3.40 1.22 -1.98
N MET A 122 -4.53 1.19 -2.70
CA MET A 122 -5.24 2.40 -3.15
C MET A 122 -6.75 2.25 -2.99
N ALA A 123 -7.32 2.96 -2.02
CA ALA A 123 -8.76 2.99 -1.80
C ALA A 123 -9.50 3.83 -2.85
N PRO A 124 -10.78 3.54 -3.13
CA PRO A 124 -11.63 4.39 -3.97
C PRO A 124 -11.71 5.85 -3.48
N GLY A 125 -11.66 6.08 -2.16
CA GLY A 125 -11.65 7.43 -1.56
C GLY A 125 -10.28 8.12 -1.56
N LYS A 126 -9.26 7.50 -2.18
CA LYS A 126 -7.88 8.02 -2.34
C LYS A 126 -6.97 7.94 -1.11
N ASP A 127 -7.34 7.13 -0.12
CA ASP A 127 -6.34 6.62 0.81
C ASP A 127 -5.33 5.75 0.04
N GLU A 128 -4.04 5.94 0.32
CA GLU A 128 -2.95 5.25 -0.35
C GLU A 128 -1.85 4.87 0.65
N ILE A 129 -1.27 3.68 0.49
CA ILE A 129 -0.06 3.24 1.19
C ILE A 129 0.82 2.54 0.18
N ASP A 130 2.06 2.98 0.02
CA ASP A 130 2.92 2.51 -1.06
C ASP A 130 4.36 2.24 -0.65
N PHE A 131 5.01 1.43 -1.51
CA PHE A 131 6.44 1.36 -1.69
C PHE A 131 6.79 1.80 -3.12
N GLU A 132 7.82 2.62 -3.27
CA GLU A 132 8.41 2.97 -4.56
C GLU A 132 9.92 2.70 -4.56
N MET A 133 10.38 1.95 -5.56
CA MET A 133 11.80 1.62 -5.74
C MET A 133 12.28 2.18 -7.07
N LEU A 134 13.30 3.05 -7.00
CA LEU A 134 13.89 3.69 -8.16
C LEU A 134 15.01 2.81 -8.70
N GLY A 135 14.98 2.47 -9.99
CA GLY A 135 16.02 1.63 -10.58
C GLY A 135 17.42 2.27 -10.60
N GLY A 136 17.49 3.60 -10.47
CA GLY A 136 18.75 4.35 -10.32
C GLY A 136 19.32 4.36 -8.90
N GLU A 137 18.54 3.93 -7.89
CA GLU A 137 18.92 3.90 -6.47
C GLU A 137 18.57 2.52 -5.88
N PRO A 138 19.28 1.45 -6.32
CA PRO A 138 18.90 0.07 -6.01
C PRO A 138 18.98 -0.29 -4.53
N ASP A 139 19.76 0.46 -3.75
CA ASP A 139 19.99 0.32 -2.31
C ASP A 139 19.00 1.14 -1.46
N LYS A 140 17.91 1.64 -2.06
CA LYS A 140 16.89 2.42 -1.35
C LYS A 140 15.47 1.97 -1.66
N VAL A 141 14.62 2.15 -0.66
CA VAL A 141 13.16 2.01 -0.75
C VAL A 141 12.50 3.28 -0.27
N GLN A 142 11.59 3.82 -1.06
CA GLN A 142 10.72 4.91 -0.67
C GLN A 142 9.40 4.35 -0.14
N THR A 143 8.86 5.01 0.89
CA THR A 143 7.55 4.70 1.47
C THR A 143 6.74 5.97 1.50
N ASN A 144 5.46 5.90 1.16
CA ASN A 144 4.56 7.03 1.29
C ASN A 144 3.17 6.57 1.71
N TYR A 145 2.35 7.55 2.09
CA TYR A 145 0.92 7.35 2.27
C TYR A 145 0.16 8.65 1.99
N PHE A 146 -1.04 8.51 1.43
CA PHE A 146 -2.00 9.61 1.25
C PHE A 146 -3.31 9.27 1.97
N TYR A 147 -4.08 10.31 2.31
CA TYR A 147 -5.35 10.16 3.00
C TYR A 147 -6.40 11.05 2.35
N GLY A 148 -7.50 10.44 1.93
CA GLY A 148 -8.55 11.10 1.17
C GLY A 148 -8.04 11.78 -0.11
N LYS A 149 -8.85 12.70 -0.65
CA LYS A 149 -8.62 13.29 -1.98
C LYS A 149 -7.56 14.40 -2.04
N ASN A 150 -7.02 14.81 -0.90
CA ASN A 150 -6.11 15.95 -0.82
C ASN A 150 -4.66 15.45 -0.89
N ILE A 151 -4.07 15.52 -2.09
CA ILE A 151 -2.68 15.13 -2.30
C ILE A 151 -1.76 16.17 -1.65
N VAL A 152 -0.90 15.71 -0.74
CA VAL A 152 0.14 16.52 -0.09
C VAL A 152 1.52 16.02 -0.51
N TYR A 153 2.25 16.84 -1.26
CA TYR A 153 3.56 16.46 -1.78
C TYR A 153 4.67 16.69 -0.74
N GLY A 154 5.56 15.71 -0.59
CA GLY A 154 6.76 15.82 0.26
C GLY A 154 6.50 15.83 1.78
N VAL A 155 5.29 15.46 2.21
CA VAL A 155 4.90 15.49 3.63
C VAL A 155 5.02 14.11 4.28
N ASN A 156 4.47 13.08 3.64
CA ASN A 156 4.31 11.75 4.23
C ASN A 156 5.37 10.75 3.73
N GLY A 157 6.28 11.16 2.86
CA GLY A 157 7.31 10.31 2.29
C GLY A 157 8.44 9.98 3.28
N GLY A 158 9.10 8.84 3.07
CA GLY A 158 10.32 8.46 3.78
C GLY A 158 11.22 7.60 2.89
N ASN A 159 12.53 7.84 2.95
CA ASN A 159 13.56 7.10 2.22
C ASN A 159 14.35 6.22 3.19
N HIS A 160 14.58 4.96 2.82
CA HIS A 160 15.23 3.97 3.70
C HIS A 160 16.33 3.22 2.95
N ASP A 161 17.50 3.12 3.55
CA ASP A 161 18.60 2.32 3.02
C ASP A 161 18.34 0.83 3.26
N VAL A 162 18.52 0.02 2.22
CA VAL A 162 18.28 -1.43 2.21
C VAL A 162 19.34 -2.17 1.39
N GLU A 163 19.22 -3.50 1.30
CA GLU A 163 20.02 -4.30 0.37
C GLU A 163 19.60 -4.06 -1.09
N ASP A 164 20.47 -4.37 -2.05
CA ASP A 164 20.23 -4.14 -3.50
C ASP A 164 18.95 -4.85 -3.99
N THR A 165 17.89 -4.06 -4.16
CA THR A 165 16.55 -4.51 -4.57
C THR A 165 16.49 -5.10 -5.97
N THR A 166 17.53 -4.87 -6.79
CA THR A 166 17.64 -5.35 -8.17
C THR A 166 18.42 -6.67 -8.29
N ALA A 167 19.09 -7.10 -7.22
CA ALA A 167 19.90 -8.32 -7.22
C ALA A 167 19.01 -9.58 -7.17
N GLY A 168 17.94 -9.55 -6.37
CA GLY A 168 17.08 -10.69 -6.09
C GLY A 168 15.65 -10.31 -5.74
N PHE A 169 14.86 -11.31 -5.34
CA PHE A 169 13.55 -11.07 -4.77
C PHE A 169 13.69 -10.71 -3.29
N HIS A 170 12.97 -9.67 -2.88
CA HIS A 170 12.88 -9.20 -1.51
C HIS A 170 11.42 -9.09 -1.09
N LYS A 171 11.15 -9.17 0.21
CA LYS A 171 9.81 -9.06 0.79
C LYS A 171 9.56 -7.64 1.30
N TYR A 172 8.55 -7.01 0.71
CA TYR A 172 8.06 -5.69 1.09
C TYR A 172 6.73 -5.86 1.79
N THR A 173 6.67 -5.59 3.09
CA THR A 173 5.47 -5.84 3.89
C THR A 173 4.90 -4.54 4.45
N ILE A 174 3.59 -4.38 4.29
CA ILE A 174 2.76 -3.39 4.97
C ILE A 174 1.95 -4.12 6.04
N ASP A 175 2.23 -3.86 7.32
CA ASP A 175 1.38 -4.26 8.44
C ASP A 175 0.58 -3.06 8.91
N TRP A 176 -0.69 -3.04 8.57
CA TRP A 176 -1.56 -1.88 8.69
C TRP A 176 -2.79 -2.22 9.51
N ASN A 177 -3.13 -1.36 10.46
CA ASN A 177 -4.41 -1.41 11.16
C ASN A 177 -4.92 0.02 11.45
N ALA A 178 -5.98 0.15 12.24
CA ALA A 178 -6.57 1.44 12.57
C ALA A 178 -5.66 2.39 13.37
N GLU A 179 -4.54 1.92 13.92
CA GLU A 179 -3.66 2.67 14.81
C GLU A 179 -2.25 2.89 14.24
N ARG A 180 -1.76 1.99 13.37
CA ARG A 180 -0.39 2.10 12.83
C ARG A 180 -0.22 1.43 11.46
N ILE A 181 0.72 1.97 10.69
CA ILE A 181 1.34 1.35 9.52
C ILE A 181 2.78 1.00 9.89
N ILE A 182 3.17 -0.25 9.73
CA ILE A 182 4.56 -0.69 9.84
C ILE A 182 5.00 -1.18 8.47
N TYR A 183 6.06 -0.56 7.95
CA TYR A 183 6.71 -0.97 6.72
C TYR A 183 7.90 -1.86 7.07
N LEU A 184 7.98 -3.02 6.43
CA LEU A 184 9.10 -3.95 6.60
C LEU A 184 9.75 -4.29 5.26
N PHE A 185 11.06 -4.46 5.31
CA PHE A 185 11.89 -4.99 4.23
C PHE A 185 12.59 -6.26 4.73
N ASP A 186 12.35 -7.40 4.09
CA ASP A 186 12.84 -8.72 4.49
C ASP A 186 12.61 -9.04 5.98
N GLY A 187 11.43 -8.64 6.48
CA GLY A 187 11.02 -8.84 7.87
C GLY A 187 11.63 -7.86 8.88
N LYS A 188 12.54 -6.97 8.47
CA LYS A 188 13.07 -5.89 9.30
C LYS A 188 12.17 -4.67 9.19
N VAL A 189 11.80 -4.07 10.33
CA VAL A 189 11.04 -2.81 10.34
C VAL A 189 11.94 -1.69 9.84
N ILE A 190 11.52 -0.99 8.80
CA ILE A 190 12.21 0.20 8.26
C ILE A 190 11.47 1.50 8.59
N ARG A 191 10.15 1.43 8.82
CA ARG A 191 9.34 2.59 9.20
C ARG A 191 8.12 2.19 10.00
N THR A 192 7.76 3.02 10.98
CA THR A 192 6.49 2.96 11.68
C THR A 192 5.82 4.32 11.62
N VAL A 193 4.54 4.35 11.25
CA VAL A 193 3.67 5.53 11.28
C VAL A 193 2.55 5.24 12.27
N GLU A 194 2.54 5.95 13.39
CA GLU A 194 1.47 5.88 14.38
C GLU A 194 0.40 6.90 14.02
N ARG A 195 -0.87 6.48 13.94
CA ARG A 195 -2.00 7.36 13.61
C ARG A 195 -2.10 8.55 14.55
N LYS A 196 -1.83 8.36 15.84
CA LYS A 196 -1.85 9.46 16.83
C LYS A 196 -0.90 10.60 16.47
N ASP A 197 0.21 10.31 15.78
CA ASP A 197 1.22 11.29 15.40
C ASP A 197 0.82 12.06 14.13
N THR A 198 -0.25 11.62 13.43
CA THR A 198 -0.81 12.29 12.25
C THR A 198 -2.02 13.16 12.58
N CYS A 199 -2.41 13.26 13.86
CA CYS A 199 -3.59 14.01 14.27
C CYS A 199 -3.32 15.51 14.49
N LYS A 200 -4.04 16.36 13.75
CA LYS A 200 -4.05 17.82 13.90
C LYS A 200 -5.46 18.27 14.27
N ARG A 201 -5.61 18.92 15.44
CA ARG A 201 -6.89 19.51 15.91
C ARG A 201 -8.09 18.54 15.77
N ALA A 202 -7.92 17.31 16.27
CA ALA A 202 -8.89 16.20 16.24
C ALA A 202 -9.16 15.53 14.88
N VAL A 203 -8.48 15.93 13.79
CA VAL A 203 -8.52 15.22 12.50
C VAL A 203 -7.21 14.48 12.31
N CYS A 204 -7.26 13.17 12.06
CA CYS A 204 -6.07 12.36 11.82
C CYS A 204 -5.88 12.14 10.33
N GLU A 205 -4.71 12.55 9.86
CA GLU A 205 -4.27 12.46 8.47
C GLU A 205 -3.70 11.05 8.23
N TYR A 206 -4.59 10.05 8.17
CA TYR A 206 -4.22 8.63 8.20
C TYR A 206 -5.14 7.76 7.32
N PRO A 207 -4.61 6.78 6.55
CA PRO A 207 -5.40 5.85 5.76
C PRO A 207 -6.28 4.93 6.61
N THR A 208 -7.59 4.92 6.36
CA THR A 208 -8.57 4.10 7.07
C THR A 208 -9.52 3.31 6.17
N GLU A 209 -9.59 3.63 4.87
CA GLU A 209 -10.50 3.00 3.91
C GLU A 209 -9.95 1.71 3.32
N ALA A 210 -10.83 0.74 3.02
CA ALA A 210 -10.46 -0.48 2.31
C ALA A 210 -9.82 -0.17 0.94
N SER A 211 -8.65 -0.74 0.69
CA SER A 211 -7.75 -0.45 -0.43
C SER A 211 -7.54 -1.62 -1.37
#